data_AF-A0AB73KT67-F1
#
_entry.id   AF-A0AB73KT67-F1
#
_cell.length_a   1.000
_cell.length_b   1.000
_cell.length_c   1.000
_cell.angle_alpha   90.00
_cell.angle_beta   90.00
_cell.angle_gamma   90.00
#
_symmetry.space_group_name_H-M   'P 1'
#
loop_
_entity.id
_entity.type
_entity.pdbx_description
1 polymer ?
#
loop_
_entity_poly.entity_id
_entity_poly.type
_entity_poly.pdbx_seq_one_letter_code
_entity_poly.pdbx_strand_id
1 'polypeptide(L)'
;MADTAAPTVPAPSYEATERTVPTRIRERAAYDRDTVHAILDEGYLCHLGFIRDGAPVVLPTLYGRIGERLYVHGSTGSRPLRGAKDPGLAVCLTVTHLDALVLARSAFHHSMNYRSVVVHGTAHQVTDPAERAEALDALVNQVVAGRADDSRRANAKELAATTVIRLDLLEVSAKVRTGGPNDEPEDTGLPYWTGIVPVTKVYGAPVPADDLDPAVALPAYLA
;
A
#
# COMPACT_ATOMS: atom_id res chain seq x y z
N MET A 1 -5.57 33.51 22.36
CA MET A 1 -6.66 32.51 22.30
C MET A 1 -6.32 31.58 21.16
N ALA A 2 -5.77 30.41 21.47
CA ALA A 2 -5.48 29.39 20.47
C ALA A 2 -6.79 28.66 20.19
N ASP A 3 -7.30 28.82 18.98
CA ASP A 3 -8.46 28.08 18.48
C ASP A 3 -8.07 26.61 18.40
N THR A 4 -8.46 25.86 19.43
CA THR A 4 -8.25 24.41 19.51
C THR A 4 -9.44 23.80 18.78
N ALA A 5 -9.37 23.80 17.45
CA ALA A 5 -10.36 23.09 16.64
C ALA A 5 -10.41 21.64 17.12
N ALA A 6 -11.59 21.21 17.56
CA ALA A 6 -11.83 19.82 17.93
C ALA A 6 -11.46 18.91 16.76
N PRO A 7 -10.87 17.73 16.99
CA PRO A 7 -10.55 16.80 15.91
C PRO A 7 -11.83 16.45 15.16
N THR A 8 -11.95 16.94 13.93
CA THR A 8 -13.04 16.61 13.04
C THR A 8 -12.94 15.12 12.74
N VAL A 9 -13.98 14.37 13.13
CA VAL A 9 -14.11 12.97 12.74
C VAL A 9 -14.13 12.92 11.22
N PRO A 10 -13.23 12.16 10.57
CA PRO A 10 -13.25 12.01 9.13
C PRO A 10 -14.62 11.52 8.68
N ALA A 11 -15.07 11.95 7.50
CA ALA A 11 -16.26 11.39 6.88
C ALA A 11 -16.15 9.84 6.79
N PRO A 12 -17.24 9.08 6.62
CA PRO A 12 -17.12 7.62 6.46
C PRO A 12 -16.49 7.21 5.11
N SER A 13 -16.48 8.11 4.12
CA SER A 13 -15.97 7.83 2.76
C SER A 13 -15.14 8.99 2.20
N TYR A 14 -14.24 8.67 1.28
CA TYR A 14 -13.51 9.66 0.46
C TYR A 14 -14.42 10.23 -0.62
N GLU A 15 -14.15 11.46 -1.04
CA GLU A 15 -14.85 12.09 -2.15
C GLU A 15 -14.38 11.48 -3.47
N ALA A 16 -15.33 11.10 -4.32
CA ALA A 16 -15.04 10.61 -5.66
C ALA A 16 -14.75 11.79 -6.61
N THR A 17 -13.58 11.74 -7.24
CA THR A 17 -13.06 12.76 -8.16
C THR A 17 -12.98 12.22 -9.59
N GLU A 18 -12.75 13.09 -10.57
CA GLU A 18 -12.53 12.67 -11.96
C GLU A 18 -11.36 11.67 -12.11
N ARG A 19 -10.31 11.75 -11.28
CA ARG A 19 -9.16 10.82 -11.35
C ARG A 19 -9.42 9.50 -10.64
N THR A 20 -10.37 9.46 -9.71
CA THR A 20 -10.64 8.27 -8.87
C THR A 20 -11.89 7.52 -9.29
N VAL A 21 -12.73 8.08 -10.18
CA VAL A 21 -13.88 7.40 -10.76
C VAL A 21 -13.44 6.60 -12.00
N PRO A 22 -13.48 5.25 -11.97
CA PRO A 22 -13.11 4.47 -13.13
C PRO A 22 -14.10 4.65 -14.28
N THR A 23 -13.60 4.59 -15.52
CA THR A 23 -14.44 4.67 -16.72
C THR A 23 -15.17 3.36 -17.01
N ARG A 24 -14.66 2.22 -16.53
CA ARG A 24 -15.24 0.89 -16.72
C ARG A 24 -15.41 0.15 -15.40
N ILE A 25 -16.51 -0.60 -15.27
CA ILE A 25 -16.80 -1.47 -14.13
C ILE A 25 -16.79 -0.67 -12.82
N ARG A 26 -17.65 0.36 -12.79
CA ARG A 26 -17.73 1.35 -11.70
C ARG A 26 -18.27 0.76 -10.42
N GLU A 27 -19.14 -0.24 -10.54
CA GLU A 27 -19.72 -1.02 -9.45
C GLU A 27 -18.68 -1.76 -8.60
N ARG A 28 -17.44 -1.89 -9.07
CA ARG A 28 -16.31 -2.45 -8.31
C ARG A 28 -15.52 -1.41 -7.52
N ALA A 29 -15.79 -0.12 -7.72
CA ALA A 29 -15.12 0.95 -6.98
C ALA A 29 -15.72 1.07 -5.58
N ALA A 30 -14.86 1.26 -4.59
CA ALA A 30 -15.23 1.53 -3.21
C ALA A 30 -14.46 2.76 -2.71
N TYR A 31 -15.12 3.55 -1.86
CA TYR A 31 -14.59 4.81 -1.33
C TYR A 31 -14.76 4.91 0.19
N ASP A 32 -15.39 3.94 0.84
CA ASP A 32 -15.46 3.89 2.30
C ASP A 32 -14.06 3.66 2.91
N ARG A 33 -13.83 4.34 4.04
CA ARG A 33 -12.53 4.29 4.72
C ARG A 33 -12.18 2.90 5.20
N ASP A 34 -13.15 2.15 5.69
CA ASP A 34 -12.96 0.80 6.21
C ASP A 34 -12.36 -0.11 5.13
N THR A 35 -12.93 -0.14 3.92
CA THR A 35 -12.40 -0.93 2.80
C THR A 35 -11.01 -0.46 2.39
N VAL A 36 -10.80 0.86 2.23
CA VAL A 36 -9.50 1.41 1.82
C VAL A 36 -8.41 1.09 2.85
N HIS A 37 -8.69 1.34 4.14
CA HIS A 37 -7.73 1.10 5.23
C HIS A 37 -7.45 -0.39 5.37
N ALA A 38 -8.45 -1.27 5.31
CA ALA A 38 -8.24 -2.71 5.39
C ALA A 38 -7.30 -3.23 4.27
N ILE A 39 -7.46 -2.73 3.04
CA ILE A 39 -6.57 -3.09 1.92
C ILE A 39 -5.14 -2.59 2.16
N LEU A 40 -5.01 -1.35 2.65
CA LEU A 40 -3.71 -0.76 2.96
C LEU A 40 -3.03 -1.42 4.16
N ASP A 41 -3.78 -1.92 5.14
CA ASP A 41 -3.20 -2.52 6.35
C ASP A 41 -2.75 -3.96 6.17
N GLU A 42 -3.33 -4.70 5.21
CA GLU A 42 -2.96 -6.09 4.93
C GLU A 42 -1.60 -6.23 4.21
N GLY A 43 -1.14 -5.15 3.58
CA GLY A 43 0.09 -5.09 2.79
C GLY A 43 1.15 -4.18 3.39
N TYR A 44 2.38 -4.36 2.93
CA TYR A 44 3.51 -3.47 3.21
C TYR A 44 4.25 -3.04 1.94
N LEU A 45 3.91 -3.60 0.77
CA LEU A 45 4.50 -3.28 -0.52
C LEU A 45 3.55 -2.38 -1.31
N CYS A 46 4.07 -1.26 -1.82
CA CYS A 46 3.37 -0.41 -2.77
C CYS A 46 4.22 -0.16 -4.02
N HIS A 47 3.56 0.42 -5.02
CA HIS A 47 4.18 0.94 -6.23
C HIS A 47 3.99 2.45 -6.26
N LEU A 48 5.09 3.20 -6.15
CA LEU A 48 5.10 4.66 -6.18
C LEU A 48 5.39 5.14 -7.61
N GLY A 49 4.34 5.61 -8.29
CA GLY A 49 4.39 6.23 -9.61
C GLY A 49 4.62 7.74 -9.53
N PHE A 50 5.49 8.30 -10.36
CA PHE A 50 5.73 9.73 -10.51
C PHE A 50 6.39 10.04 -11.86
N ILE A 51 6.48 11.31 -12.23
CA ILE A 51 7.17 11.74 -13.46
C ILE A 51 8.60 12.15 -13.14
N ARG A 52 9.55 11.66 -13.95
CA ARG A 52 10.97 12.03 -13.90
C ARG A 52 11.46 12.33 -15.30
N ASP A 53 12.07 13.50 -15.50
CA ASP A 53 12.64 13.89 -16.79
C ASP A 53 11.62 13.77 -17.95
N GLY A 54 10.35 14.08 -17.66
CA GLY A 54 9.22 13.98 -18.60
C GLY A 54 8.66 12.57 -18.81
N ALA A 55 9.21 11.53 -18.17
CA ALA A 55 8.80 10.15 -18.33
C ALA A 55 8.22 9.54 -17.03
N PRO A 56 7.25 8.62 -17.10
CA PRO A 56 6.74 7.93 -15.93
C PRO A 56 7.78 6.96 -15.35
N VAL A 57 7.88 6.95 -14.04
CA VAL A 57 8.68 6.01 -13.25
C VAL A 57 7.77 5.37 -12.21
N VAL A 58 7.93 4.07 -12.00
CA VAL A 58 7.23 3.32 -10.94
C VAL A 58 8.27 2.60 -10.10
N LEU A 59 8.28 2.89 -8.79
CA LEU A 59 9.21 2.27 -7.84
C LEU A 59 8.45 1.35 -6.89
N PRO A 60 8.78 0.05 -6.84
CA PRO A 60 8.31 -0.82 -5.77
C PRO A 60 9.04 -0.45 -4.46
N THR A 61 8.30 -0.26 -3.38
CA THR A 61 8.86 0.13 -2.09
C THR A 61 7.96 -0.29 -0.93
N LEU A 62 8.53 -0.33 0.27
CA LEU A 62 7.74 -0.44 1.49
C LEU A 62 6.99 0.86 1.77
N TYR A 63 5.82 0.76 2.40
CA TYR A 63 5.10 1.88 2.99
C TYR A 63 4.64 1.53 4.41
N GLY A 64 4.23 2.55 5.17
CA GLY A 64 3.50 2.39 6.43
C GLY A 64 2.32 3.37 6.47
N ARG A 65 1.22 2.98 7.11
CA ARG A 65 0.06 3.85 7.30
C ARG A 65 -0.06 4.31 8.76
N ILE A 66 -0.37 5.58 8.95
CA ILE A 66 -0.79 6.13 10.24
C ILE A 66 -2.05 6.96 9.99
N GLY A 67 -3.21 6.45 10.39
CA GLY A 67 -4.50 7.10 10.11
C GLY A 67 -4.69 7.38 8.62
N GLU A 68 -4.88 8.66 8.28
CA GLU A 68 -5.12 9.14 6.90
C GLU A 68 -3.82 9.43 6.13
N ARG A 69 -2.67 8.85 6.52
CA ARG A 69 -1.37 9.16 5.92
C ARG A 69 -0.60 7.91 5.56
N LEU A 70 0.01 7.95 4.37
CA LEU A 70 0.98 6.96 3.92
C LEU A 70 2.38 7.54 3.99
N TYR A 71 3.31 6.74 4.48
CA TYR A 71 4.72 7.09 4.58
C TYR A 71 5.57 6.13 3.75
N VAL A 72 6.56 6.68 3.06
CA VAL A 72 7.58 5.93 2.33
C VAL A 72 8.95 6.50 2.69
N HIS A 73 9.96 5.65 2.84
CA HIS A 73 11.33 6.10 3.09
C HIS A 73 12.26 5.77 1.93
N GLY A 74 13.41 6.44 1.91
CA GLY A 74 14.51 6.14 1.01
C GLY A 74 15.77 6.87 1.41
N SER A 75 16.86 6.64 0.66
CA SER A 75 18.09 7.41 0.84
C SER A 75 17.84 8.90 0.57
N THR A 76 18.49 9.79 1.33
CA THR A 76 18.54 11.24 1.04
C THR A 76 19.02 11.57 -0.38
N GLY A 77 19.82 10.69 -0.99
CA GLY A 77 20.28 10.82 -2.36
C GLY A 77 19.25 10.43 -3.42
N SER A 78 18.18 9.73 -3.03
CA SER A 78 17.21 9.21 -3.98
C SER A 78 16.36 10.34 -4.59
N ARG A 79 16.17 10.27 -5.91
CA ARG A 79 15.52 11.33 -6.68
C ARG A 79 14.06 11.61 -6.32
N PRO A 80 13.20 10.61 -6.02
CA PRO A 80 11.83 10.89 -5.57
C PRO A 80 11.83 11.69 -4.26
N LEU A 81 12.71 11.33 -3.32
CA LEU A 81 12.80 11.97 -2.01
C LEU A 81 13.35 13.40 -2.12
N ARG A 82 14.22 13.68 -3.11
CA ARG A 82 14.64 15.06 -3.44
C ARG A 82 13.51 15.89 -4.04
N GLY A 83 12.68 15.28 -4.88
CA GLY A 83 11.55 15.94 -5.54
C GLY A 83 10.38 16.25 -4.60
N ALA A 84 10.31 15.62 -3.43
CA ALA A 84 9.25 15.83 -2.44
C ALA A 84 9.49 17.03 -1.51
N LYS A 85 10.58 17.80 -1.72
CA LYS A 85 10.74 19.13 -1.13
C LYS A 85 9.74 20.09 -1.77
N ASP A 86 9.45 21.22 -1.10
CA ASP A 86 8.56 22.28 -1.58
C ASP A 86 8.75 22.56 -3.09
N PRO A 87 7.68 22.49 -3.93
CA PRO A 87 6.24 22.36 -3.61
C PRO A 87 5.72 20.94 -3.33
N GLY A 88 6.58 19.93 -3.33
CA GLY A 88 6.24 18.52 -3.19
C GLY A 88 6.27 17.77 -4.54
N LEU A 89 6.11 16.46 -4.48
CA LEU A 89 6.16 15.58 -5.64
C LEU A 89 4.76 15.06 -5.97
N ALA A 90 4.24 15.35 -7.16
CA ALA A 90 3.03 14.69 -7.63
C ALA A 90 3.28 13.19 -7.81
N VAL A 91 2.49 12.36 -7.12
CA VAL A 91 2.63 10.91 -7.08
C VAL A 91 1.29 10.20 -7.27
N CYS A 92 1.39 8.93 -7.66
CA CYS A 92 0.32 7.94 -7.61
C CYS A 92 0.87 6.72 -6.85
N LEU A 93 0.33 6.42 -5.68
CA LEU A 93 0.72 5.24 -4.90
C LEU A 93 -0.33 4.15 -5.05
N THR A 94 0.08 2.96 -5.46
CA THR A 94 -0.81 1.80 -5.67
C THR A 94 -0.43 0.62 -4.78
N VAL A 95 -1.44 -0.01 -4.17
CA VAL A 95 -1.34 -1.28 -3.44
C VAL A 95 -2.32 -2.26 -4.06
N THR A 96 -1.90 -3.51 -4.28
CA THR A 96 -2.73 -4.56 -4.89
C THR A 96 -2.49 -5.90 -4.22
N HIS A 97 -3.59 -6.59 -3.88
CA HIS A 97 -3.60 -7.99 -3.44
C HIS A 97 -4.32 -8.84 -4.48
N LEU A 98 -3.73 -9.98 -4.83
CA LEU A 98 -4.32 -10.98 -5.71
C LEU A 98 -4.95 -12.08 -4.86
N ASP A 99 -6.25 -12.30 -5.02
CA ASP A 99 -7.02 -13.22 -4.16
C ASP A 99 -7.44 -14.50 -4.91
N ALA A 100 -7.57 -14.47 -6.24
CA ALA A 100 -7.79 -15.68 -7.04
C ALA A 100 -7.51 -15.46 -8.54
N LEU A 101 -7.21 -16.52 -9.27
CA LEU A 101 -7.32 -16.56 -10.73
C LEU A 101 -8.74 -16.98 -11.11
N VAL A 102 -9.32 -16.34 -12.13
CA VAL A 102 -10.66 -16.67 -12.64
C VAL A 102 -10.53 -17.22 -14.05
N LEU A 103 -10.85 -18.50 -14.19
CA LEU A 103 -10.69 -19.25 -15.42
C LEU A 103 -12.06 -19.49 -16.06
N ALA A 104 -12.36 -18.71 -17.10
CA ALA A 104 -13.58 -18.83 -17.90
C ALA A 104 -13.41 -19.86 -19.02
N ARG A 105 -14.50 -20.19 -19.72
CA ARG A 105 -14.46 -21.07 -20.89
C ARG A 105 -13.96 -20.35 -22.14
N SER A 106 -14.40 -19.10 -22.32
CA SER A 106 -13.90 -18.22 -23.37
C SER A 106 -12.68 -17.45 -22.90
N ALA A 107 -11.67 -17.36 -23.77
CA ALA A 107 -10.43 -16.66 -23.48
C ALA A 107 -10.65 -15.19 -23.06
N PHE A 108 -11.74 -14.59 -23.55
CA PHE A 108 -12.10 -13.20 -23.27
C PHE A 108 -12.53 -12.96 -21.80
N HIS A 109 -13.09 -13.98 -21.15
CA HIS A 109 -13.66 -13.83 -19.80
C HIS A 109 -12.71 -14.27 -18.67
N HIS A 110 -11.47 -14.65 -18.99
CA HIS A 110 -10.43 -14.85 -17.98
C HIS A 110 -10.18 -13.57 -17.18
N SER A 111 -9.96 -13.73 -15.88
CA SER A 111 -9.75 -12.59 -14.99
C SER A 111 -9.02 -13.00 -13.69
N MET A 112 -9.07 -12.13 -12.69
CA MET A 112 -8.56 -12.35 -11.35
C MET A 112 -9.48 -11.73 -10.30
N ASN A 113 -9.63 -12.35 -9.13
CA ASN A 113 -10.16 -11.66 -7.95
C ASN A 113 -9.03 -10.91 -7.28
N TYR A 114 -9.27 -9.65 -6.92
CA TYR A 114 -8.25 -8.76 -6.38
C TYR A 114 -8.88 -7.66 -5.54
N ARG A 115 -8.04 -7.04 -4.73
CA ARG A 115 -8.32 -5.80 -4.01
C ARG A 115 -7.17 -4.84 -4.26
N SER A 116 -7.47 -3.60 -4.61
CA SER A 116 -6.44 -2.59 -4.83
C SER A 116 -6.85 -1.23 -4.30
N VAL A 117 -5.89 -0.43 -3.86
CA VAL A 117 -6.06 0.99 -3.54
C VAL A 117 -5.12 1.81 -4.41
N VAL A 118 -5.64 2.90 -4.96
CA VAL A 118 -4.89 3.92 -5.70
C VAL A 118 -5.07 5.26 -4.99
N VAL A 119 -3.96 5.91 -4.65
CA VAL A 119 -3.90 7.21 -3.99
C VAL A 119 -3.19 8.20 -4.91
N HIS A 120 -3.90 9.26 -5.30
CA HIS A 120 -3.32 10.38 -6.02
C HIS A 120 -3.04 11.53 -5.05
N GLY A 121 -1.93 12.24 -5.26
CA GLY A 121 -1.68 13.45 -4.48
C GLY A 121 -0.29 14.01 -4.67
N THR A 122 0.06 14.95 -3.79
CA THR A 122 1.39 15.52 -3.70
C THR A 122 2.05 14.97 -2.43
N ALA A 123 3.15 14.24 -2.60
CA ALA A 123 3.94 13.77 -1.48
C ALA A 123 4.90 14.87 -1.00
N HIS A 124 5.04 14.99 0.32
CA HIS A 124 5.87 16.00 0.96
C HIS A 124 6.92 15.34 1.84
N GLN A 125 8.14 15.89 1.85
CA GLN A 125 9.17 15.47 2.79
C GLN A 125 8.73 15.74 4.23
N VAL A 126 8.87 14.73 5.09
CA VAL A 126 8.70 14.87 6.54
C VAL A 126 9.95 15.51 7.14
N THR A 127 9.78 16.70 7.72
CA THR A 127 10.87 17.49 8.32
C THR A 127 10.80 17.54 9.84
N ASP A 128 9.62 17.36 10.42
CA ASP A 128 9.45 17.28 11.86
C ASP A 128 10.11 16.00 12.41
N PRO A 129 11.03 16.09 13.40
CA PRO A 129 11.72 14.92 13.92
C PRO A 129 10.82 13.89 14.59
N ALA A 130 9.73 14.32 15.25
CA ALA A 130 8.82 13.41 15.95
C ALA A 130 7.95 12.64 14.96
N GLU A 131 7.33 13.33 14.00
CA GLU A 131 6.59 12.68 12.90
C GLU A 131 7.49 11.72 12.12
N ARG A 132 8.74 12.12 11.89
CA ARG A 132 9.70 11.30 11.18
C ARG A 132 10.04 10.01 11.93
N ALA A 133 10.21 10.06 13.25
CA ALA A 133 10.45 8.88 14.07
C ALA A 133 9.23 7.94 14.04
N GLU A 134 8.03 8.49 14.23
CA GLU A 134 6.77 7.74 14.18
C GLU A 134 6.56 7.05 12.83
N ALA A 135 6.83 7.76 11.73
CA ALA A 135 6.73 7.22 10.38
C ALA A 135 7.70 6.06 10.13
N LEU A 136 8.94 6.15 10.65
CA LEU A 136 9.92 5.06 10.53
C LEU A 136 9.49 3.83 11.33
N ASP A 137 8.89 4.01 12.50
CA ASP A 137 8.35 2.91 13.28
C ASP A 137 7.15 2.27 12.58
N ALA A 138 6.24 3.08 12.03
CA ALA A 138 5.10 2.60 11.26
C ALA A 138 5.55 1.79 10.03
N LEU A 139 6.60 2.21 9.33
CA LEU A 139 7.21 1.46 8.23
C LEU A 139 7.69 0.07 8.66
N VAL A 140 8.32 -0.04 9.83
CA VAL A 140 8.78 -1.34 10.35
C VAL A 140 7.60 -2.20 10.80
N ASN A 141 6.66 -1.60 11.54
CA ASN A 141 5.48 -2.29 12.07
C ASN A 141 4.47 -2.70 11.00
N GLN A 142 4.43 -2.01 9.85
CA GLN A 142 3.63 -2.44 8.69
C GLN A 142 4.14 -3.77 8.13
N VAL A 143 5.45 -4.00 8.16
CA VAL A 143 6.03 -5.27 7.69
C VAL A 143 5.74 -6.38 8.71
N VAL A 144 6.06 -6.12 9.98
CA VAL A 144 5.78 -7.03 11.09
C VAL A 144 5.44 -6.22 12.33
N ALA A 145 4.21 -6.37 12.83
CA ALA A 145 3.75 -5.69 14.02
C ALA A 145 4.65 -6.00 15.23
N GLY A 146 5.04 -4.96 15.97
CA GLY A 146 5.91 -5.05 17.14
C GLY A 146 7.41 -5.04 16.83
N ARG A 147 7.81 -5.18 15.56
CA ARG A 147 9.24 -5.25 15.19
C ARG A 147 10.00 -3.95 15.46
N ALA A 148 9.32 -2.80 15.48
CA ALA A 148 9.97 -1.52 15.79
C ALA A 148 10.50 -1.47 17.23
N ASP A 149 9.84 -2.15 18.17
CA ASP A 149 10.27 -2.22 19.57
C ASP A 149 11.27 -3.36 19.83
N ASP A 150 11.26 -4.40 18.99
CA ASP A 150 12.22 -5.52 19.02
C ASP A 150 13.47 -5.27 18.15
N SER A 151 13.83 -4.00 17.97
CA SER A 151 15.07 -3.61 17.29
C SER A 151 15.60 -2.29 17.87
N ARG A 152 16.92 -2.09 17.82
CA ARG A 152 17.48 -0.81 18.28
C ARG A 152 16.98 0.33 17.39
N ARG A 153 16.74 1.49 18.00
CA ARG A 153 16.40 2.70 17.26
C ARG A 153 17.54 3.13 16.34
N ALA A 154 17.17 3.86 15.28
CA ALA A 154 18.14 4.42 14.36
C ALA A 154 19.03 5.45 15.06
N ASN A 155 20.34 5.39 14.82
CA ASN A 155 21.28 6.38 15.31
C ASN A 155 21.28 7.65 14.44
N ALA A 156 21.98 8.69 14.89
CA ALA A 156 22.03 9.98 14.18
C ALA A 156 22.55 9.87 12.74
N LYS A 157 23.50 8.97 12.46
CA LYS A 157 24.05 8.76 11.11
C LYS A 157 23.02 8.10 10.19
N GLU A 158 22.30 7.11 10.69
CA GLU A 158 21.23 6.42 9.95
C GLU A 158 20.08 7.39 9.65
N LEU A 159 19.68 8.19 10.64
CA LEU A 159 18.69 9.25 10.43
C LEU A 159 19.19 10.32 9.45
N ALA A 160 20.47 10.69 9.46
CA ALA A 160 21.00 11.62 8.47
C ALA A 160 21.02 11.05 7.04
N ALA A 161 21.07 9.73 6.87
CA ALA A 161 21.10 9.07 5.56
C ALA A 161 19.72 8.76 4.97
N THR A 162 18.67 8.83 5.80
CA THR A 162 17.29 8.49 5.42
C THR A 162 16.44 9.74 5.18
N THR A 163 15.49 9.68 4.26
CA THR A 163 14.41 10.66 4.09
C THR A 163 13.08 9.92 4.11
N VAL A 164 12.05 10.56 4.66
CA VAL A 164 10.68 10.06 4.67
C VAL A 164 9.81 11.05 3.91
N ILE A 165 8.90 10.55 3.09
CA ILE A 165 7.83 11.33 2.47
C ILE A 165 6.49 10.87 2.97
N ARG A 166 5.59 11.82 3.15
CA ARG A 166 4.18 11.64 3.49
C ARG A 166 3.33 11.85 2.25
N LEU A 167 2.29 11.04 2.09
CA LEU A 167 1.17 11.26 1.18
C LEU A 167 -0.12 11.18 1.98
N ASP A 168 -0.90 12.26 1.99
CA ASP A 168 -2.20 12.30 2.67
C ASP A 168 -3.28 11.58 1.82
N LEU A 169 -4.15 10.83 2.48
CA LEU A 169 -5.29 10.13 1.87
C LEU A 169 -6.42 11.13 1.61
N LEU A 170 -6.30 11.89 0.52
CA LEU A 170 -7.32 12.87 0.13
C LEU A 170 -8.10 12.43 -1.11
N GLU A 171 -7.38 11.91 -2.12
CA GLU A 171 -7.96 11.47 -3.38
C GLU A 171 -7.62 9.99 -3.60
N VAL A 172 -8.54 9.14 -3.16
CA VAL A 172 -8.34 7.69 -3.03
C VAL A 172 -9.47 6.93 -3.71
N SER A 173 -9.14 5.81 -4.33
CA SER A 173 -10.12 4.81 -4.75
C SER A 173 -9.65 3.41 -4.37
N ALA A 174 -10.58 2.59 -3.88
CA ALA A 174 -10.41 1.15 -3.85
C ALA A 174 -11.12 0.52 -5.06
N LYS A 175 -10.60 -0.62 -5.52
CA LYS A 175 -11.29 -1.47 -6.50
C LYS A 175 -11.21 -2.92 -6.06
N VAL A 176 -12.36 -3.57 -6.01
CA VAL A 176 -12.50 -4.95 -5.52
C VAL A 176 -13.21 -5.80 -6.55
N ARG A 177 -12.66 -6.99 -6.83
CA ARG A 177 -13.32 -8.02 -7.62
C ARG A 177 -13.34 -9.33 -6.84
N THR A 178 -14.54 -9.88 -6.66
CA THR A 178 -14.78 -11.23 -6.13
C THR A 178 -15.68 -12.01 -7.10
N GLY A 179 -15.89 -13.30 -6.82
CA GLY A 179 -16.81 -14.15 -7.58
C GLY A 179 -16.15 -14.98 -8.68
N GLY A 180 -17.00 -15.71 -9.41
CA GLY A 180 -16.59 -16.66 -10.44
C GLY A 180 -16.43 -16.08 -11.84
N PRO A 181 -16.18 -16.94 -12.83
CA PRO A 181 -16.24 -16.61 -14.26
C PRO A 181 -17.63 -16.08 -14.66
N ASN A 182 -17.66 -15.22 -15.68
CA ASN A 182 -18.90 -14.71 -16.27
C ASN A 182 -18.93 -15.09 -17.76
N ASP A 183 -19.13 -16.39 -18.01
CA ASP A 183 -19.28 -16.94 -19.35
C ASP A 183 -20.62 -16.51 -19.98
N GLU A 184 -20.64 -16.35 -21.30
CA GLU A 184 -21.89 -16.14 -22.03
C GLU A 184 -22.72 -17.43 -22.08
N PRO A 185 -24.06 -17.35 -22.19
CA PRO A 185 -24.92 -18.53 -22.24
C PRO A 185 -24.52 -19.56 -23.31
N GLU A 186 -24.01 -19.09 -24.46
CA GLU A 186 -23.56 -19.93 -25.57
C GLU A 186 -22.30 -20.74 -25.25
N ASP A 187 -21.46 -20.28 -24.32
CA ASP A 187 -20.21 -20.96 -23.95
C ASP A 187 -20.44 -22.09 -22.93
N THR A 188 -21.60 -22.15 -22.28
CA THR A 188 -21.86 -23.06 -21.14
C THR A 188 -21.68 -24.54 -21.46
N GLY A 189 -21.90 -24.94 -22.72
CA GLY A 189 -21.74 -26.31 -23.21
C GLY A 189 -20.33 -26.67 -23.71
N LEU A 190 -19.40 -25.71 -23.76
CA LEU A 190 -18.04 -25.97 -24.24
C LEU A 190 -17.29 -26.91 -23.27
N PRO A 191 -16.45 -27.84 -23.79
CA PRO A 191 -15.75 -28.84 -22.99
C PRO A 191 -14.48 -28.27 -22.31
N TYR A 192 -14.55 -27.04 -21.80
CA TYR A 192 -13.45 -26.39 -21.08
C TYR A 192 -13.75 -26.31 -19.60
N TRP A 193 -12.74 -26.60 -18.77
CA TRP A 193 -12.85 -26.41 -17.32
C TRP A 193 -13.00 -24.92 -16.99
N THR A 194 -13.88 -24.60 -16.04
CA THR A 194 -14.09 -23.23 -15.58
C THR A 194 -14.19 -23.18 -14.06
N GLY A 195 -13.69 -22.10 -13.45
CA GLY A 195 -13.73 -21.93 -12.01
C GLY A 195 -12.79 -20.86 -11.51
N ILE A 196 -12.49 -20.94 -10.20
CA ILE A 196 -11.54 -20.07 -9.52
C ILE A 196 -10.39 -20.89 -8.96
N VAL A 197 -9.18 -20.33 -9.02
CA VAL A 197 -8.01 -20.85 -8.32
C VAL A 197 -7.66 -19.83 -7.23
N PRO A 198 -8.01 -20.07 -5.96
CA PRO A 198 -7.69 -19.15 -4.87
C PRO A 198 -6.18 -18.92 -4.75
N VAL A 199 -5.79 -17.68 -4.46
CA VAL A 199 -4.41 -17.27 -4.21
C VAL A 199 -4.35 -16.71 -2.80
N THR A 200 -3.51 -17.29 -1.96
CA THR A 200 -3.34 -16.88 -0.55
C THR A 200 -1.88 -16.61 -0.26
N LYS A 201 -1.61 -15.53 0.47
CA LYS A 201 -0.28 -15.22 1.00
C LYS A 201 -0.01 -16.10 2.22
N VAL A 202 1.12 -16.79 2.23
CA VAL A 202 1.60 -17.60 3.37
C VAL A 202 3.04 -17.22 3.66
N TYR A 203 3.36 -16.95 4.93
CA TYR A 203 4.73 -16.78 5.38
C TYR A 203 5.35 -18.15 5.66
N GLY A 204 6.57 -18.36 5.15
CA GLY A 204 7.34 -19.57 5.45
C GLY A 204 7.92 -19.53 6.86
N ALA A 205 8.55 -20.65 7.26
CA ALA A 205 9.29 -20.71 8.53
C ALA A 205 10.41 -19.65 8.56
N PRO A 206 10.57 -18.89 9.66
CA PRO A 206 11.67 -17.94 9.79
C PRO A 206 13.03 -18.64 9.66
N VAL A 207 13.92 -18.03 8.88
CA VAL A 207 15.30 -18.51 8.71
C VAL A 207 16.21 -17.55 9.49
N PRO A 208 16.90 -18.00 10.54
CA PRO A 208 17.82 -17.15 11.28
C PRO A 208 19.03 -16.78 10.41
N ALA A 209 19.62 -15.62 10.67
CA ALA A 209 20.88 -15.23 10.03
C ALA A 209 22.03 -16.14 10.51
N ASP A 210 23.01 -16.40 9.63
CA ASP A 210 24.15 -17.27 9.93
C ASP A 210 25.00 -16.78 11.13
N ASP A 211 24.96 -15.48 11.42
CA ASP A 211 25.69 -14.81 12.49
C ASP A 211 24.84 -14.50 13.73
N LEU A 212 23.59 -14.98 13.79
CA LEU A 212 22.73 -14.82 14.96
C LEU A 212 23.29 -15.65 16.13
N ASP A 213 23.49 -15.00 17.28
CA ASP A 213 23.84 -15.72 18.52
C ASP A 213 22.79 -16.81 18.80
N PRO A 214 23.17 -18.10 18.88
CA PRO A 214 22.24 -19.21 19.12
C PRO A 214 21.42 -19.09 20.41
N ALA A 215 21.84 -18.27 21.37
CA ALA A 215 21.09 -18.00 22.59
C ALA A 215 19.90 -17.04 22.37
N VAL A 216 19.88 -16.29 21.26
CA VAL A 216 18.77 -15.39 20.92
C VAL A 216 17.63 -16.20 20.32
N ALA A 217 16.55 -16.33 21.09
CA ALA A 217 15.36 -17.05 20.66
C ALA A 217 14.59 -16.30 19.55
N LEU A 218 13.86 -17.07 18.74
CA LEU A 218 12.88 -16.51 17.81
C LEU A 218 11.83 -15.69 18.59
N PRO A 219 11.59 -14.42 18.24
CA PRO A 219 10.53 -13.63 18.87
C PRO A 219 9.16 -14.29 18.72
N ALA A 220 8.36 -14.27 19.79
CA ALA A 220 7.05 -14.94 19.82
C ALA A 220 6.06 -14.42 18.76
N TYR A 221 6.21 -13.16 18.31
CA TYR A 221 5.38 -12.58 17.26
C TYR A 221 5.73 -13.07 15.83
N LEU A 222 6.79 -13.88 15.68
CA LEU A 222 7.19 -14.56 14.43
C LEU A 222 6.94 -16.08 14.48
N ALA A 223 6.49 -16.61 15.62
CA ALA A 223 6.29 -18.03 15.85
C ALA A 223 4.96 -18.54 15.30
#